data_AF-A0A971DW67-F1
#
_entry.id   AF-A0A971DW67-F1
#
_cell.length_a   1.000
_cell.length_b   1.000
_cell.length_c   1.000
_cell.angle_alpha   90.00
_cell.angle_beta   90.00
_cell.angle_gamma   90.00
#
_symmetry.space_group_name_H-M   'P 1'
#
loop_
_entity.id
_entity.type
_entity.pdbx_description
1 polymer ?
#
loop_
_entity_poly.entity_id
_entity_poly.type
_entity_poly.pdbx_seq_one_letter_code
_entity_poly.pdbx_strand_id
1 'polypeptide(L)'
;MDNIEIKFLRYPKLAKCSSCSRVRDIYFKALIYDVDDRKSVVGDLDLCKLCGENLHKAAGKDKSGLGAGEQIVKTFNFNAGGD
;
A
#
# COMPACT_ATOMS: atom_id res chain seq x y z
N MET A 1 1.14 -9.91 -12.07
CA MET A 1 0.33 -8.92 -11.35
C MET A 1 0.77 -8.97 -9.92
N ASP A 2 1.08 -7.81 -9.33
CA ASP A 2 1.45 -7.73 -7.93
C ASP A 2 0.22 -8.05 -7.07
N ASN A 3 0.41 -8.76 -5.96
CA ASN A 3 -0.70 -9.21 -5.09
C ASN A 3 -1.34 -8.05 -4.30
N ILE A 4 -0.87 -6.82 -4.46
CA ILE A 4 -1.40 -5.62 -3.81
C ILE A 4 -1.56 -4.51 -4.84
N GLU A 5 -2.76 -3.95 -4.95
CA GLU A 5 -3.08 -2.81 -5.82
C GLU A 5 -3.41 -1.58 -4.97
N ILE A 6 -2.75 -0.46 -5.23
CA ILE A 6 -3.01 0.81 -4.53
C ILE A 6 -3.84 1.73 -5.41
N LYS A 7 -5.04 2.10 -4.95
CA LYS A 7 -5.97 3.01 -5.62
C LYS A 7 -6.02 4.36 -4.92
N PHE A 8 -6.06 5.43 -5.70
CA PHE A 8 -6.37 6.78 -5.23
C PHE A 8 -7.89 6.96 -5.20
N LEU A 9 -8.42 7.42 -4.07
CA LEU A 9 -9.84 7.71 -3.92
C LEU A 9 -10.11 9.15 -4.37
N ARG A 10 -11.02 9.31 -5.34
CA ARG A 10 -11.43 10.64 -5.84
C ARG A 10 -12.14 11.47 -4.77
N TYR A 11 -12.94 10.81 -3.94
CA TYR A 11 -13.70 11.43 -2.85
C TYR A 11 -13.23 10.83 -1.53
N PRO A 12 -12.44 11.57 -0.73
CA PRO A 12 -11.97 11.09 0.55
C PRO A 12 -13.14 10.90 1.52
N LYS A 13 -13.06 9.85 2.33
CA LYS A 13 -14.01 9.60 3.43
C LYS A 13 -13.31 9.74 4.78
N LEU A 14 -13.99 10.29 5.77
CA LEU A 14 -13.51 10.33 7.14
C LEU A 14 -13.65 8.94 7.77
N ALA A 15 -12.53 8.25 8.01
CA ALA A 15 -12.52 6.92 8.62
C ALA A 15 -11.21 6.68 9.40
N LYS A 16 -11.15 5.57 10.14
CA LYS A 16 -9.93 5.16 10.84
C LYS A 16 -8.92 4.61 9.82
N CYS A 17 -7.74 5.21 9.75
CA CYS A 17 -6.65 4.72 8.91
C CYS A 17 -6.14 3.35 9.42
N SER A 18 -6.06 2.37 8.53
CA SER A 18 -5.60 1.00 8.85
C SER A 18 -4.15 0.94 9.30
N SER A 19 -3.32 1.94 8.95
CA SER A 19 -1.89 1.97 9.31
C SER A 19 -1.65 2.72 10.63
N CYS A 20 -2.07 3.98 10.74
CA CYS A 20 -1.78 4.78 11.95
C CYS A 20 -2.88 4.75 13.02
N SER A 21 -4.00 4.03 12.78
CA SER A 21 -5.14 3.92 13.68
C SER A 21 -5.82 5.23 14.09
N ARG A 22 -5.51 6.35 13.42
CA ARG A 22 -6.16 7.65 13.64
C ARG A 22 -7.32 7.86 12.68
N VAL A 23 -8.37 8.55 13.13
CA VAL A 23 -9.48 8.99 12.27
C VAL A 23 -9.00 10.19 11.43
N ARG A 24 -9.00 10.04 10.11
CA ARG A 24 -8.52 11.02 9.13
C ARG A 24 -9.26 10.82 7.80
N ASP A 25 -9.14 11.78 6.90
CA ASP A 25 -9.57 11.57 5.52
C ASP A 25 -8.71 10.49 4.85
N ILE A 26 -9.40 9.52 4.25
CA ILE A 26 -8.81 8.39 3.55
C ILE A 26 -8.74 8.72 2.06
N TYR A 27 -7.52 8.81 1.55
CA TYR A 27 -7.23 9.14 0.14
C TYR A 27 -6.80 7.92 -0.66
N PHE A 28 -6.46 6.81 0.00
CA PHE A 28 -5.87 5.64 -0.61
C PHE A 28 -6.57 4.38 -0.13
N LYS A 29 -6.79 3.44 -1.06
CA LYS A 29 -7.26 2.09 -0.76
C LYS A 29 -6.27 1.08 -1.35
N ALA A 30 -5.65 0.28 -0.51
CA ALA A 30 -4.84 -0.86 -0.93
C ALA A 30 -5.72 -2.11 -0.95
N LEU A 31 -5.83 -2.78 -2.09
CA LEU A 31 -6.51 -4.06 -2.25
C LEU A 31 -5.47 -5.17 -2.23
N ILE A 32 -5.70 -6.19 -1.40
CA ILE A 32 -4.86 -7.37 -1.27
C ILE A 32 -5.58 -8.50 -1.98
N TYR A 33 -4.93 -9.09 -2.97
CA TYR A 33 -5.45 -10.20 -3.76
C TYR A 33 -4.90 -11.53 -3.27
N ASP A 34 -5.69 -12.59 -3.47
CA ASP A 34 -5.30 -13.96 -3.23
C ASP A 34 -4.05 -14.31 -4.06
N VAL A 35 -3.13 -15.05 -3.45
CA VAL A 35 -1.85 -15.40 -4.08
C VAL A 35 -2.04 -16.42 -5.20
N ASP A 36 -3.02 -17.31 -5.06
CA ASP A 36 -3.25 -18.44 -5.95
C ASP A 36 -3.98 -18.01 -7.22
N ASP A 37 -5.06 -17.23 -7.08
CA ASP A 37 -5.90 -16.83 -8.23
C ASP A 37 -5.62 -15.41 -8.74
N ARG A 38 -4.97 -14.56 -7.93
CA ARG A 38 -4.64 -13.14 -8.21
C ARG A 38 -5.83 -12.30 -8.69
N LYS A 39 -7.05 -12.71 -8.36
CA LYS A 39 -8.32 -12.10 -8.79
C LYS A 39 -9.24 -11.84 -7.61
N SER A 40 -9.27 -12.74 -6.63
CA SER A 40 -10.09 -12.61 -5.44
C SER A 40 -9.45 -11.62 -4.47
N VAL A 41 -10.22 -10.63 -4.04
CA VAL A 41 -9.78 -9.71 -2.98
C VAL A 41 -9.94 -10.40 -1.63
N VAL A 42 -8.83 -10.57 -0.92
CA VAL A 42 -8.79 -11.20 0.42
C VAL A 42 -8.73 -10.18 1.54
N GLY A 43 -8.49 -8.91 1.23
CA GLY A 43 -8.54 -7.82 2.20
C GLY A 43 -8.29 -6.45 1.59
N ASP A 44 -8.54 -5.41 2.38
CA ASP A 44 -8.28 -4.03 2.00
C ASP A 44 -7.76 -3.17 3.16
N LEU A 45 -7.02 -2.12 2.80
CA LEU A 45 -6.48 -1.12 3.72
C LEU A 45 -6.95 0.26 3.31
N ASP A 46 -7.65 0.94 4.21
CA ASP A 46 -8.01 2.35 4.08
C ASP A 46 -6.89 3.20 4.68
N LEU A 47 -6.21 4.01 3.86
CA LEU A 47 -5.03 4.76 4.25
C LEU A 47 -5.25 6.26 4.13
N CYS A 48 -4.90 6.99 5.19
CA CYS A 48 -4.82 8.45 5.14
C CYS A 48 -3.72 8.90 4.18
N LYS A 49 -3.72 10.18 3.78
CA LYS A 49 -2.77 10.74 2.82
C LYS A 49 -1.31 10.31 3.08
N LEU A 50 -0.81 10.56 4.29
CA LEU A 50 0.58 10.26 4.66
C LEU A 50 0.91 8.76 4.57
N CYS A 51 0.05 7.90 5.14
CA CYS A 51 0.29 6.46 5.13
C CYS A 51 0.20 5.87 3.72
N GLY A 52 -0.75 6.34 2.92
CA GLY A 52 -0.94 5.91 1.53
C GLY A 52 0.18 6.35 0.61
N GLU A 53 0.65 7.60 0.73
CA GLU A 53 1.82 8.10 -0.01
C GLU A 53 3.09 7.32 0.33
N ASN A 54 3.35 7.05 1.61
CA ASN A 54 4.51 6.26 2.02
C ASN A 54 4.46 4.83 1.47
N LEU A 55 3.29 4.20 1.53
CA LEU A 55 3.10 2.85 0.98
C LEU A 55 3.25 2.86 -0.55
N HIS A 56 2.67 3.84 -1.24
CA HIS A 56 2.76 3.97 -2.68
C HIS A 56 4.21 4.20 -3.15
N LYS A 57 4.95 5.07 -2.46
CA LYS A 57 6.39 5.28 -2.71
C LYS A 57 7.20 4.01 -2.49
N ALA A 58 6.93 3.26 -1.42
CA ALA A 58 7.63 2.01 -1.12
C ALA A 58 7.27 0.87 -2.10
N ALA A 59 6.04 0.88 -2.63
CA ALA A 59 5.57 -0.08 -3.63
C ALA A 59 6.08 0.25 -5.04
N GLY A 60 6.40 1.52 -5.31
CA GLY A 60 7.07 1.93 -6.53
C GLY A 60 8.51 1.40 -6.59
N LYS A 61 8.96 0.98 -7.78
CA LYS A 61 10.38 0.67 -8.07
C LYS A 61 11.29 1.91 -7.99
N ASP A 62 10.72 3.07 -7.67
CA ASP A 62 11.41 4.35 -7.62
C ASP A 62 12.01 4.58 -6.23
N LYS A 63 13.31 4.29 -6.14
CA LYS A 63 14.18 4.64 -4.98
C LYS A 63 14.34 6.16 -4.79
N SER A 64 13.72 6.97 -5.64
CA SER A 64 13.84 8.43 -5.73
C SER A 64 12.95 9.20 -4.74
N GLY A 65 12.06 8.52 -4.00
CA GLY A 65 11.08 9.14 -3.10
C GLY A 65 11.44 9.20 -1.61
N LEU A 66 12.62 8.69 -1.21
CA LEU A 66 13.10 8.72 0.18
C LEU A 66 13.74 10.08 0.48
N GLY A 67 13.29 10.73 1.56
CA GLY A 67 13.92 11.95 2.05
C GLY A 67 15.32 11.70 2.60
N ALA A 68 16.10 12.77 2.81
CA ALA A 68 17.41 12.66 3.44
C ALA A 68 17.28 12.03 4.84
N GLY A 69 17.83 10.82 5.02
CA GLY A 69 17.81 10.06 6.28
C GLY A 69 16.73 8.96 6.37
N GLU A 70 15.90 8.77 5.35
CA GLU A 70 14.95 7.65 5.31
C GLU A 70 15.60 6.40 4.71
N GLN A 71 15.57 5.28 5.44
CA GLN A 71 16.13 4.00 4.99
C GLN A 71 15.02 2.97 4.81
N ILE A 72 15.07 2.22 3.71
CA ILE A 72 14.24 1.01 3.55
C ILE A 72 14.79 -0.06 4.52
N VAL A 73 14.03 -0.33 5.59
CA VAL A 73 14.41 -1.33 6.61
C VAL A 73 14.33 -2.75 6.07
N LYS A 74 13.37 -3.04 5.17
CA LYS A 74 13.21 -4.36 4.54
C LYS A 74 12.33 -4.28 3.30
N THR A 75 12.81 -4.84 2.18
CA THR A 75 12.02 -5.04 0.96
C THR A 75 11.63 -6.51 0.86
N PHE A 76 10.35 -6.79 0.66
CA PHE A 76 9.88 -8.14 0.37
C PHE A 76 9.73 -8.29 -1.14
N ASN A 77 10.66 -9.03 -1.77
CA ASN A 77 10.55 -9.42 -3.17
C ASN A 77 9.78 -10.73 -3.25
N PHE A 78 8.51 -10.66 -3.65
CA PHE A 78 7.66 -11.85 -3.80
C PHE A 78 7.88 -12.59 -5.14
N ASN A 79 8.97 -12.31 -5.85
CA ASN A 79 9.31 -12.93 -7.15
C ASN A 79 10.26 -14.13 -7.05
N ALA A 80 10.49 -14.69 -5.86
CA ALA A 80 11.32 -15.88 -5.67
C ALA A 80 10.52 -16.94 -4.91
N GLY A 81 9.76 -17.75 -5.66
CA GLY A 81 8.96 -18.85 -5.14
C GLY A 81 8.35 -19.64 -6.29
N GLY A 82 9.22 -20.23 -7.10
CA GLY A 82 8.88 -21.22 -8.11
C GLY A 82 9.81 -22.40 -7.92
N ASP A 83 9.39 -23.32 -7.05
CA ASP A 83 9.70 -24.75 -7.09
C ASP A 83 8.37 -25.48 -6.90
#